data_AF-M5BM03-F1
#
_entry.id   AF-M5BM03-F1
#
_cell.length_a   1.000
_cell.length_b   1.000
_cell.length_c   1.000
_cell.angle_alpha   90.00
_cell.angle_beta   90.00
_cell.angle_gamma   90.00
#
_symmetry.space_group_name_H-M   'P 1'
#
loop_
_entity.id
_entity.type
_entity.pdbx_description
1 polymer ?
#
loop_
_entity_poly.entity_id
_entity_poly.type
_entity_poly.pdbx_seq_one_letter_code
_entity_poly.pdbx_strand_id
1 'polypeptide(L)'
;MVTAAATETEAATTTAAASETATATTSDVAATTTAPAGNDPTNTCPAVPTVTVTVDASAPSATATEIATSTAATDPSATTTDAAPPAATAAPANGNIDLGSCSDPTIKFGVGIEGRKESSFIPNNLQEFNHGSAQNSAIITQFICDTFVNSCKASQAAIDTCKQAKDAAAAAGAKKGAAADAFNLAFGVQTNFAAIQALDDQGRPVA
;
A
#
# COMPACT_ATOMS: atom_id res chain seq x y z
N MET A 1 -0.03 69.64 31.84
CA MET A 1 0.55 68.33 31.50
C MET A 1 -0.52 67.56 30.74
N VAL A 2 -0.46 67.32 29.41
CA VAL A 2 0.67 67.33 28.44
C VAL A 2 1.75 66.35 28.92
N THR A 3 2.09 65.26 28.23
CA THR A 3 2.15 64.93 26.77
C THR A 3 1.41 63.57 26.54
N ALA A 4 0.76 63.17 25.41
CA ALA A 4 1.17 63.01 24.00
C ALA A 4 2.47 62.18 23.81
N ALA A 5 2.63 61.21 22.88
CA ALA A 5 1.79 60.60 21.83
C ALA A 5 2.14 59.07 21.74
N ALA A 6 1.69 58.20 20.82
CA ALA A 6 1.07 58.36 19.49
C ALA A 6 0.19 57.14 19.07
N THR A 7 -0.51 57.30 17.93
CA THR A 7 -1.12 56.24 17.06
C THR A 7 -0.02 55.41 16.35
N GLU A 8 -0.19 54.46 15.43
CA GLU A 8 -1.14 54.15 14.32
C GLU A 8 -1.32 52.59 14.27
N THR A 9 -2.30 51.92 13.63
CA THR A 9 -3.13 52.15 12.40
C THR A 9 -2.38 51.77 11.10
N GLU A 10 -2.76 50.76 10.31
CA GLU A 10 -3.81 49.72 10.43
C GLU A 10 -3.18 48.30 10.37
N ALA A 11 -3.58 47.22 9.66
CA ALA A 11 -4.63 46.88 8.68
C ALA A 11 -4.97 45.36 8.75
N ALA A 12 -5.91 44.85 7.95
CA ALA A 12 -6.22 43.41 7.84
C ALA A 12 -5.68 42.76 6.55
N THR A 13 -5.17 41.51 6.66
CA THR A 13 -4.96 40.62 5.50
C THR A 13 -5.33 39.18 5.85
N THR A 14 -6.36 38.64 5.19
CA THR A 14 -6.71 37.22 5.24
C THR A 14 -5.89 36.48 4.18
N THR A 15 -4.99 35.58 4.58
CA THR A 15 -4.28 34.70 3.64
C THR A 15 -4.77 33.27 3.80
N ALA A 16 -5.51 32.77 2.80
CA ALA A 16 -5.84 31.36 2.71
C ALA A 16 -4.60 30.54 2.35
N ALA A 17 -4.38 29.42 3.03
CA ALA A 17 -3.46 28.40 2.54
C ALA A 17 -4.06 27.78 1.26
N ALA A 18 -3.47 28.09 0.11
CA ALA A 18 -3.97 27.63 -1.17
C ALA A 18 -3.72 26.13 -1.36
N SER A 19 -4.68 25.44 -1.98
CA SER A 19 -4.48 24.07 -2.46
C SER A 19 -3.53 24.08 -3.66
N GLU A 20 -2.35 23.49 -3.54
CA GLU A 20 -1.43 23.32 -4.67
C GLU A 20 -1.91 22.21 -5.60
N THR A 21 -2.86 22.55 -6.46
CA THR A 21 -3.31 21.70 -7.56
C THR A 21 -2.19 21.57 -8.60
N ALA A 22 -1.47 20.46 -8.56
CA ALA A 22 -0.46 20.12 -9.56
C ALA A 22 -1.08 20.03 -10.97
N THR A 23 -0.94 21.12 -11.74
CA THR A 23 -1.50 21.23 -13.09
C THR A 23 -0.58 20.51 -14.07
N ALA A 24 -1.04 19.37 -14.60
CA ALA A 24 -0.32 18.63 -15.63
C ALA A 24 -0.37 19.38 -16.97
N THR A 25 0.68 20.14 -17.28
CA THR A 25 0.82 20.82 -18.58
C THR A 25 0.96 19.80 -19.70
N THR A 26 -0.07 19.66 -20.53
CA THR A 26 0.00 18.88 -21.77
C THR A 26 0.89 19.60 -22.79
N SER A 27 2.16 19.22 -22.87
CA SER A 27 3.04 19.68 -23.95
C SER A 27 2.73 18.90 -25.22
N ASP A 28 2.28 19.60 -26.25
CA ASP A 28 2.05 19.03 -27.58
C ASP A 28 3.38 18.55 -28.19
N VAL A 29 3.39 17.37 -28.81
CA VAL A 29 4.56 16.81 -29.51
C VAL A 29 4.16 16.58 -30.97
N ALA A 30 4.47 17.56 -31.81
CA ALA A 30 4.13 17.57 -33.22
C ALA A 30 4.79 16.40 -33.98
N ALA A 31 3.99 15.41 -34.35
CA ALA A 31 4.42 14.25 -35.12
C ALA A 31 4.71 14.62 -36.60
N THR A 32 5.96 14.98 -36.90
CA THR A 32 6.40 15.26 -38.28
C THR A 32 6.59 13.95 -39.06
N THR A 33 5.68 13.65 -39.98
CA THR A 33 5.74 12.47 -40.84
C THR A 33 6.44 12.78 -42.17
N THR A 34 7.59 12.15 -42.41
CA THR A 34 8.31 12.19 -43.70
C THR A 34 8.23 10.81 -44.36
N ALA A 35 7.53 10.72 -45.48
CA ALA A 35 7.39 9.47 -46.24
C ALA A 35 8.46 9.36 -47.33
N PRO A 36 9.23 8.25 -47.41
CA PRO A 36 10.03 7.92 -48.59
C PRO A 36 9.13 7.35 -49.69
N ALA A 37 9.37 7.75 -50.94
CA ALA A 37 8.70 7.17 -52.11
C ALA A 37 9.48 5.96 -52.65
N GLY A 38 8.78 4.90 -53.03
CA GLY A 38 9.35 3.69 -53.65
C GLY A 38 8.23 2.77 -54.14
N ASN A 39 8.36 2.24 -55.36
CA ASN A 39 7.27 1.55 -56.06
C ASN A 39 7.54 0.05 -56.19
N ASP A 40 6.60 -0.81 -55.80
CA ASP A 40 6.45 -2.18 -56.31
C ASP A 40 4.98 -2.65 -56.22
N PRO A 41 4.38 -3.30 -57.23
CA PRO A 41 2.92 -3.46 -57.31
C PRO A 41 2.34 -4.83 -56.89
N THR A 42 3.13 -5.81 -56.42
CA THR A 42 2.61 -7.20 -56.22
C THR A 42 3.07 -7.92 -54.94
N ASN A 43 2.91 -7.33 -53.75
CA ASN A 43 3.02 -8.11 -52.51
C ASN A 43 2.17 -7.56 -51.34
N THR A 44 1.23 -8.35 -50.84
CA THR A 44 0.29 -7.94 -49.76
C THR A 44 0.74 -8.43 -48.39
N CYS A 45 1.61 -7.67 -47.74
CA CYS A 45 1.91 -7.79 -46.31
C CYS A 45 2.14 -6.39 -45.72
N PRO A 46 1.37 -5.92 -44.71
CA PRO A 46 1.58 -4.61 -44.11
C PRO A 46 2.86 -4.61 -43.26
N ALA A 47 3.72 -3.61 -43.47
CA ALA A 47 4.97 -3.48 -42.71
C ALA A 47 4.70 -3.17 -41.23
N VAL A 48 5.39 -3.87 -40.33
CA VAL A 48 5.38 -3.58 -38.89
C VAL A 48 6.22 -2.33 -38.59
N PRO A 49 5.70 -1.37 -37.80
CA PRO A 49 6.47 -0.19 -37.40
C PRO A 49 7.49 -0.52 -36.30
N THR A 50 8.76 -0.28 -36.56
CA THR A 50 9.82 -0.37 -35.54
C THR A 50 9.90 0.93 -34.74
N VAL A 51 9.62 0.89 -33.44
CA VAL A 51 9.72 2.06 -32.55
C VAL A 51 11.13 2.13 -31.95
N THR A 52 11.91 3.14 -32.33
CA THR A 52 13.22 3.43 -31.73
C THR A 52 13.05 4.49 -30.64
N VAL A 53 13.18 4.10 -29.37
CA VAL A 53 13.18 5.05 -28.24
C VAL A 53 14.60 5.54 -27.98
N THR A 54 14.85 6.82 -28.24
CA THR A 54 16.06 7.50 -27.79
C THR A 54 15.81 8.07 -26.39
N VAL A 55 16.54 7.58 -25.38
CA VAL A 55 16.54 8.16 -24.03
C VAL A 55 17.60 9.26 -23.94
N ASP A 56 17.17 10.51 -23.73
CA ASP A 56 18.09 11.60 -23.38
C ASP A 56 18.45 11.52 -21.89
N ALA A 57 19.74 11.55 -21.58
CA ALA A 57 20.25 11.34 -20.22
C ALA A 57 20.44 12.67 -19.47
N SER A 58 19.35 13.44 -19.29
CA SER A 58 19.36 14.73 -18.60
C SER A 58 18.23 14.92 -17.58
N ALA A 59 18.35 14.26 -16.43
CA ALA A 59 17.66 14.63 -15.19
C ALA A 59 18.64 14.54 -14.01
N PRO A 60 18.72 15.55 -13.12
CA PRO A 60 19.76 15.59 -12.07
C PRO A 60 19.50 14.60 -10.94
N SER A 61 20.58 14.04 -10.39
CA SER A 61 20.52 13.18 -9.20
C SER A 61 20.13 13.99 -7.97
N ALA A 62 19.10 13.54 -7.23
CA ALA A 62 18.67 14.18 -5.99
C ALA A 62 19.54 13.72 -4.81
N THR A 63 20.30 14.63 -4.23
CA THR A 63 21.18 14.36 -3.09
C THR A 63 20.36 14.05 -1.83
N ALA A 64 20.56 12.88 -1.24
CA ALA A 64 20.01 12.55 0.08
C ALA A 64 20.82 13.25 1.19
N THR A 65 20.13 13.88 2.14
CA THR A 65 20.74 14.49 3.33
C THR A 65 20.71 13.50 4.48
N GLU A 66 21.88 13.14 5.02
CA GLU A 66 21.98 12.32 6.23
C GLU A 66 21.55 13.11 7.49
N ILE A 67 20.93 12.43 8.45
CA ILE A 67 20.72 12.94 9.81
C ILE A 67 21.31 11.93 10.80
N ALA A 68 21.95 12.47 11.84
CA ALA A 68 23.02 11.80 12.57
C ALA A 68 22.63 10.52 13.34
N THR A 69 23.61 9.63 13.42
CA THR A 69 23.73 8.50 14.35
C THR A 69 23.49 8.92 15.80
N SER A 70 22.89 8.02 16.59
CA SER A 70 23.05 8.01 18.04
C SER A 70 23.37 6.59 18.49
N THR A 71 24.45 6.41 19.24
CA THR A 71 25.02 5.10 19.59
C THR A 71 24.75 4.77 21.05
N ALA A 72 24.13 3.62 21.31
CA ALA A 72 24.12 2.97 22.61
C ALA A 72 24.26 1.45 22.41
N ALA A 73 25.25 0.83 23.04
CA ALA A 73 25.55 -0.60 22.85
C ALA A 73 26.15 -1.24 24.12
N THR A 74 25.41 -2.17 24.71
CA THR A 74 25.77 -3.25 25.68
C THR A 74 24.44 -3.81 26.22
N ASP A 75 24.25 -5.09 26.51
CA ASP A 75 25.01 -6.32 26.19
C ASP A 75 23.99 -7.49 26.22
N PRO A 76 24.21 -8.66 25.57
CA PRO A 76 23.16 -9.67 25.42
C PRO A 76 23.01 -10.53 26.67
N SER A 77 21.82 -10.52 27.29
CA SER A 77 21.43 -11.49 28.31
C SER A 77 20.14 -12.22 27.89
N ALA A 78 20.24 -13.54 27.70
CA ALA A 78 19.16 -14.34 27.13
C ALA A 78 18.21 -14.85 28.21
N THR A 79 16.99 -14.31 28.26
CA THR A 79 15.88 -14.89 29.02
C THR A 79 14.61 -14.86 28.18
N THR A 80 14.04 -16.06 27.97
CA THR A 80 12.68 -16.36 27.46
C THR A 80 11.86 -15.21 26.88
N THR A 81 11.64 -15.24 25.56
CA THR A 81 10.60 -14.44 24.89
C THR A 81 9.22 -14.82 25.43
N ASP A 82 8.70 -14.03 26.37
CA ASP A 82 7.27 -13.96 26.61
C ASP A 82 6.58 -13.39 25.35
N ALA A 83 5.40 -13.90 25.02
CA ALA A 83 4.68 -13.50 23.83
C ALA A 83 4.10 -12.09 24.05
N ALA A 84 4.77 -11.08 23.48
CA ALA A 84 4.29 -9.70 23.53
C ALA A 84 2.81 -9.65 23.13
N PRO A 85 1.92 -9.05 23.96
CA PRO A 85 0.50 -9.01 23.66
C PRO A 85 0.28 -8.35 22.29
N PRO A 86 -0.72 -8.78 21.51
CA PRO A 86 -0.95 -8.23 20.18
C PRO A 86 -1.08 -6.71 20.28
N ALA A 87 -0.19 -5.99 19.60
CA ALA A 87 -0.22 -4.54 19.55
C ALA A 87 -1.62 -4.12 19.08
N ALA A 88 -2.22 -3.15 19.78
CA ALA A 88 -3.61 -2.78 19.53
C ALA A 88 -3.79 -2.27 18.09
N THR A 89 -4.36 -3.13 17.23
CA THR A 89 -4.64 -2.80 15.82
C THR A 89 -5.49 -1.54 15.79
N ALA A 90 -4.99 -0.47 15.15
CA ALA A 90 -5.77 0.73 14.91
C ALA A 90 -7.00 0.35 14.08
N ALA A 91 -8.18 0.85 14.48
CA ALA A 91 -9.41 0.62 13.73
C ALA A 91 -9.24 1.08 12.27
N PRO A 92 -9.73 0.31 11.27
CA PRO A 92 -9.34 0.53 9.89
C PRO A 92 -9.83 1.87 9.35
N ALA A 93 -8.85 2.71 9.01
CA ALA A 93 -9.05 3.94 8.27
C ALA A 93 -9.25 3.60 6.78
N ASN A 94 -10.37 2.96 6.46
CA ASN A 94 -10.77 2.41 5.14
C ASN A 94 -10.78 3.43 3.97
N GLY A 95 -10.23 4.64 4.13
CA GLY A 95 -10.52 5.79 3.29
C GLY A 95 -12.01 6.13 3.34
N ASN A 96 -12.50 6.80 2.30
CA ASN A 96 -13.94 7.03 2.11
C ASN A 96 -14.60 5.86 1.35
N ILE A 97 -14.11 4.63 1.56
CA ILE A 97 -14.59 3.42 0.87
C ILE A 97 -15.75 2.82 1.65
N ASP A 98 -16.91 2.74 0.99
CA ASP A 98 -18.10 2.10 1.54
C ASP A 98 -17.98 0.57 1.50
N LEU A 99 -17.78 -0.04 2.67
CA LEU A 99 -17.72 -1.49 2.89
C LEU A 99 -19.11 -2.14 3.06
N GLY A 100 -20.21 -1.38 2.98
CA GLY A 100 -21.56 -1.85 3.23
C GLY A 100 -21.81 -2.09 4.72
N SER A 101 -22.30 -3.28 5.08
CA SER A 101 -22.59 -3.66 6.47
C SER A 101 -21.39 -4.19 7.28
N CYS A 102 -20.21 -4.28 6.66
CA CYS A 102 -18.98 -4.72 7.32
C CYS A 102 -18.10 -3.51 7.70
N SER A 103 -17.26 -3.68 8.72
CA SER A 103 -16.47 -2.62 9.36
C SER A 103 -14.96 -2.86 9.31
N ASP A 104 -14.50 -4.10 9.42
CA ASP A 104 -13.08 -4.43 9.55
C ASP A 104 -12.66 -5.63 8.67
N PRO A 105 -12.13 -5.37 7.47
CA PRO A 105 -11.64 -6.42 6.56
C PRO A 105 -10.20 -6.86 6.87
N THR A 106 -9.53 -6.33 7.90
CA THR A 106 -8.09 -6.55 8.07
C THR A 106 -7.74 -7.98 8.46
N ILE A 107 -6.49 -8.36 8.18
CA ILE A 107 -5.93 -9.69 8.43
C ILE A 107 -4.84 -9.58 9.48
N LYS A 108 -4.87 -10.47 10.48
CA LYS A 108 -3.75 -10.67 11.41
C LYS A 108 -2.93 -11.90 11.03
N PHE A 109 -1.63 -11.82 11.25
CA PHE A 109 -0.67 -12.90 10.98
C PHE A 109 0.17 -13.21 12.21
N GLY A 110 0.45 -14.49 12.45
CA GLY A 110 1.28 -14.92 13.57
C GLY A 110 1.36 -16.44 13.74
N VAL A 111 2.22 -16.88 14.64
CA VAL A 111 2.36 -18.29 15.06
C VAL A 111 1.35 -18.62 16.17
N GLY A 112 1.01 -19.91 16.34
CA GLY A 112 0.15 -20.35 17.45
C GLY A 112 -1.34 -20.02 17.31
N ILE A 113 -1.76 -19.33 16.25
CA ILE A 113 -3.16 -19.03 15.95
C ILE A 113 -3.93 -20.35 15.80
N GLU A 114 -5.05 -20.48 16.52
CA GLU A 114 -5.84 -21.73 16.64
C GLU A 114 -5.02 -22.95 17.12
N GLY A 115 -3.90 -22.74 17.82
CA GLY A 115 -3.01 -23.81 18.30
C GLY A 115 -2.10 -24.43 17.22
N ARG A 116 -1.98 -23.79 16.06
CA ARG A 116 -1.17 -24.26 14.93
C ARG A 116 0.32 -24.03 15.13
N LYS A 117 1.15 -24.83 14.44
CA LYS A 117 2.62 -24.75 14.52
C LYS A 117 3.20 -23.73 13.55
N GLU A 118 2.60 -23.68 12.37
CA GLU A 118 2.91 -22.72 11.33
C GLU A 118 2.55 -21.29 11.76
N SER A 119 3.12 -20.31 11.05
CA SER A 119 2.52 -18.98 11.00
C SER A 119 1.33 -18.99 10.05
N SER A 120 0.20 -18.42 10.46
CA SER A 120 -1.02 -18.37 9.65
C SER A 120 -1.66 -16.99 9.63
N PHE A 121 -2.51 -16.79 8.62
CA PHE A 121 -3.36 -15.62 8.41
C PHE A 121 -4.78 -15.94 8.90
N ILE A 122 -5.48 -14.95 9.46
CA ILE A 122 -6.89 -15.05 9.84
C ILE A 122 -7.52 -13.64 9.82
N PRO A 123 -8.82 -13.47 9.51
CA PRO A 123 -9.47 -12.16 9.62
C PRO A 123 -9.40 -11.61 11.04
N ASN A 124 -9.35 -10.28 11.17
CA ASN A 124 -9.33 -9.64 12.46
C ASN A 124 -10.72 -9.68 13.11
N ASN A 125 -11.76 -9.27 12.37
CA ASN A 125 -13.17 -9.34 12.77
C ASN A 125 -13.85 -10.65 12.32
N LEU A 126 -13.83 -11.64 13.21
CA LEU A 126 -14.47 -12.95 12.99
C LEU A 126 -16.01 -12.95 13.12
N GLN A 127 -16.66 -11.82 13.44
CA GLN A 127 -18.13 -11.74 13.43
C GLN A 127 -18.65 -11.50 12.00
N GLU A 128 -17.97 -10.64 11.25
CA GLU A 128 -18.27 -10.34 9.84
C GLU A 128 -17.59 -11.35 8.91
N PHE A 129 -16.31 -11.64 9.17
CA PHE A 129 -15.45 -12.49 8.36
C PHE A 129 -15.13 -13.80 9.09
N ASN A 130 -16.16 -14.59 9.40
CA ASN A 130 -16.02 -15.85 10.12
C ASN A 130 -15.37 -16.95 9.26
N HIS A 131 -14.03 -16.97 9.23
CA HIS A 131 -13.21 -18.00 8.60
C HIS A 131 -12.02 -18.34 9.50
N GLY A 132 -11.73 -19.64 9.66
CA GLY A 132 -10.58 -20.10 10.44
C GLY A 132 -9.24 -19.72 9.78
N SER A 133 -8.12 -19.92 10.46
CA SER A 133 -6.82 -19.50 9.93
C SER A 133 -6.34 -20.36 8.76
N ALA A 134 -5.41 -19.83 7.96
CA ALA A 134 -4.76 -20.53 6.86
C ALA A 134 -3.29 -20.12 6.72
N GLN A 135 -2.39 -21.06 6.38
CA GLN A 135 -0.97 -20.75 6.12
C GLN A 135 -0.75 -19.94 4.83
N ASN A 136 -1.74 -19.91 3.93
CA ASN A 136 -1.69 -19.20 2.65
C ASN A 136 -2.64 -18.00 2.68
N SER A 137 -2.10 -16.78 2.53
CA SER A 137 -2.87 -15.53 2.58
C SER A 137 -3.98 -15.50 1.52
N ALA A 138 -3.75 -16.11 0.36
CA ALA A 138 -4.69 -16.11 -0.77
C ALA A 138 -6.07 -16.69 -0.40
N ILE A 139 -6.15 -17.59 0.58
CA ILE A 139 -7.43 -18.15 1.06
C ILE A 139 -8.21 -17.09 1.84
N ILE A 140 -7.54 -16.39 2.77
CA ILE A 140 -8.16 -15.39 3.64
C ILE A 140 -8.53 -14.13 2.86
N THR A 141 -7.62 -13.64 2.01
CA THR A 141 -7.86 -12.45 1.16
C THR A 141 -8.97 -12.70 0.13
N GLN A 142 -9.04 -13.91 -0.46
CA GLN A 142 -10.15 -14.28 -1.34
C GLN A 142 -11.47 -14.32 -0.59
N PHE A 143 -11.52 -14.99 0.57
CA PHE A 143 -12.72 -15.06 1.41
C PHE A 143 -13.27 -13.67 1.81
N ILE A 144 -12.39 -12.74 2.20
CA ILE A 144 -12.80 -11.36 2.55
C ILE A 144 -13.42 -10.65 1.34
N CYS A 145 -12.82 -10.74 0.16
CA CYS A 145 -13.40 -10.12 -1.05
C CYS A 145 -14.70 -10.79 -1.50
N ASP A 146 -14.86 -12.11 -1.29
CA ASP A 146 -16.12 -12.80 -1.54
C ASP A 146 -17.19 -12.38 -0.51
N THR A 147 -16.81 -12.14 0.75
CA THR A 147 -17.71 -11.69 1.81
C THR A 147 -18.20 -10.25 1.54
N PHE A 148 -17.38 -9.38 0.97
CA PHE A 148 -17.79 -8.04 0.50
C PHE A 148 -18.99 -8.10 -0.46
N VAL A 149 -18.92 -8.97 -1.48
CA VAL A 149 -19.97 -9.13 -2.50
C VAL A 149 -21.20 -9.86 -1.94
N ASN A 150 -20.96 -10.96 -1.22
CA ASN A 150 -22.00 -11.89 -0.82
C ASN A 150 -22.76 -11.45 0.44
N SER A 151 -22.06 -10.93 1.44
CA SER A 151 -22.62 -10.61 2.77
C SER A 151 -22.67 -9.12 3.05
N CYS A 152 -21.55 -8.41 2.90
CA CYS A 152 -21.44 -7.00 3.30
C CYS A 152 -22.27 -6.06 2.42
N LYS A 153 -22.43 -6.41 1.13
CA LYS A 153 -22.97 -5.52 0.07
C LYS A 153 -22.15 -4.25 -0.07
N ALA A 154 -20.84 -4.42 -0.05
CA ALA A 154 -19.86 -3.35 -0.21
C ALA A 154 -19.95 -2.69 -1.59
N SER A 155 -19.52 -1.43 -1.68
CA SER A 155 -19.47 -0.67 -2.92
C SER A 155 -18.51 -1.28 -3.95
N GLN A 156 -18.68 -0.95 -5.24
CA GLN A 156 -17.75 -1.39 -6.28
C GLN A 156 -16.31 -0.94 -5.98
N ALA A 157 -16.12 0.26 -5.43
CA ALA A 157 -14.81 0.74 -4.98
C ALA A 157 -14.17 -0.15 -3.90
N ALA A 158 -14.96 -0.68 -2.95
CA ALA A 158 -14.47 -1.63 -1.96
C ALA A 158 -14.07 -2.98 -2.59
N ILE A 159 -14.86 -3.46 -3.55
CA ILE A 159 -14.58 -4.71 -4.27
C ILE A 159 -13.28 -4.57 -5.10
N ASP A 160 -13.12 -3.45 -5.80
CA ASP A 160 -11.93 -3.16 -6.61
C ASP A 160 -10.68 -2.95 -5.73
N THR A 161 -10.81 -2.26 -4.58
CA THR A 161 -9.74 -2.14 -3.58
C THR A 161 -9.38 -3.50 -2.98
N CYS A 162 -10.35 -4.33 -2.61
CA CYS A 162 -10.08 -5.67 -2.09
C CYS A 162 -9.35 -6.55 -3.11
N LYS A 163 -9.72 -6.42 -4.40
CA LYS A 163 -9.02 -7.13 -5.47
C LYS A 163 -7.56 -6.67 -5.59
N GLN A 164 -7.30 -5.37 -5.55
CA GLN A 164 -5.93 -4.82 -5.52
C GLN A 164 -5.16 -5.26 -4.28
N ALA A 165 -5.79 -5.25 -3.11
CA ALA A 165 -5.22 -5.67 -1.83
C ALA A 165 -4.80 -7.16 -1.87
N LYS A 166 -5.63 -8.03 -2.46
CA LYS A 166 -5.31 -9.44 -2.69
C LYS A 166 -4.13 -9.61 -3.65
N ASP A 167 -4.13 -8.89 -4.75
CA ASP A 167 -3.07 -8.99 -5.77
C ASP A 167 -1.72 -8.46 -5.21
N ALA A 168 -1.74 -7.44 -4.35
CA ALA A 168 -0.59 -6.96 -3.58
C ALA A 168 -0.13 -7.96 -2.49
N ALA A 169 -1.06 -8.57 -1.76
CA ALA A 169 -0.77 -9.61 -0.76
C ALA A 169 -0.12 -10.86 -1.39
N ALA A 170 -0.49 -11.21 -2.63
CA ALA A 170 0.16 -12.28 -3.38
C ALA A 170 1.61 -11.90 -3.75
N ALA A 171 1.83 -10.68 -4.23
CA ALA A 171 3.16 -10.16 -4.59
C ALA A 171 4.11 -10.06 -3.38
N ALA A 172 3.60 -9.74 -2.18
CA ALA A 172 4.37 -9.69 -0.94
C ALA A 172 4.75 -11.08 -0.36
N GLY A 173 4.35 -12.17 -1.02
CA GLY A 173 4.74 -13.55 -0.67
C GLY A 173 3.71 -14.23 0.21
N ALA A 174 2.87 -15.08 -0.39
CA ALA A 174 1.62 -15.58 0.20
C ALA A 174 1.71 -16.47 1.47
N LYS A 175 2.91 -16.70 2.04
CA LYS A 175 3.13 -17.37 3.33
C LYS A 175 3.82 -16.49 4.38
N LYS A 176 4.07 -15.20 4.09
CA LYS A 176 4.85 -14.27 4.92
C LYS A 176 3.98 -13.12 5.43
N GLY A 177 4.28 -12.59 6.61
CA GLY A 177 3.47 -11.53 7.23
C GLY A 177 3.33 -10.27 6.38
N ALA A 178 4.30 -9.98 5.51
CA ALA A 178 4.23 -8.91 4.52
C ALA A 178 2.96 -9.00 3.61
N ALA A 179 2.40 -10.20 3.40
CA ALA A 179 1.13 -10.36 2.69
C ALA A 179 -0.08 -9.83 3.47
N ALA A 180 -0.07 -9.90 4.80
CA ALA A 180 -1.07 -9.24 5.63
C ALA A 180 -0.85 -7.72 5.63
N ASP A 181 0.39 -7.26 5.75
CA ASP A 181 0.71 -5.82 5.72
C ASP A 181 0.29 -5.17 4.39
N ALA A 182 0.58 -5.81 3.26
CA ALA A 182 0.18 -5.33 1.94
C ALA A 182 -1.36 -5.31 1.74
N PHE A 183 -2.08 -6.27 2.34
CA PHE A 183 -3.54 -6.27 2.31
C PHE A 183 -4.13 -5.16 3.20
N ASN A 184 -3.65 -5.06 4.45
CA ASN A 184 -4.12 -4.11 5.45
C ASN A 184 -3.88 -2.65 5.03
N LEU A 185 -2.75 -2.38 4.38
CA LEU A 185 -2.37 -1.05 3.89
C LEU A 185 -3.36 -0.52 2.84
N ALA A 186 -3.97 -1.39 2.02
CA ALA A 186 -5.00 -1.00 1.06
C ALA A 186 -6.31 -0.53 1.73
N PHE A 187 -6.52 -0.89 2.99
CA PHE A 187 -7.60 -0.42 3.87
C PHE A 187 -7.10 0.60 4.92
N GLY A 188 -5.96 1.24 4.65
CA GLY A 188 -5.39 2.31 5.47
C GLY A 188 -4.76 1.87 6.80
N VAL A 189 -4.56 0.57 7.03
CA VAL A 189 -3.95 0.05 8.27
C VAL A 189 -2.50 -0.36 8.02
N GLN A 190 -1.57 0.41 8.56
CA GLN A 190 -0.16 0.03 8.63
C GLN A 190 0.03 -1.05 9.72
N THR A 191 0.33 -2.28 9.31
CA THR A 191 0.84 -3.34 10.21
C THR A 191 2.32 -3.63 9.92
N ASN A 192 2.95 -4.43 10.78
CA ASN A 192 4.37 -4.83 10.67
C ASN A 192 4.54 -6.34 10.91
N PHE A 193 3.68 -7.15 10.29
CA PHE A 193 3.75 -8.61 10.35
C PHE A 193 4.95 -9.16 9.57
N ALA A 194 5.53 -8.41 8.63
CA ALA A 194 6.78 -8.71 7.94
C ALA A 194 7.98 -8.91 8.88
N ALA A 195 7.96 -8.32 10.07
CA ALA A 195 8.97 -8.55 11.11
C ALA A 195 8.84 -9.91 11.82
N ILE A 196 7.73 -10.64 11.62
CA ILE A 196 7.52 -11.98 12.19
C ILE A 196 8.14 -13.03 11.26
N GLN A 197 9.06 -13.83 11.79
CA GLN A 197 9.57 -15.02 11.08
C GLN A 197 8.42 -15.98 10.77
N ALA A 198 8.06 -16.08 9.50
CA ALA A 198 7.07 -17.04 9.02
C ALA A 198 7.57 -18.48 9.23
N LEU A 199 6.70 -19.37 9.70
CA LEU A 199 6.97 -20.79 9.94
C LEU A 199 6.07 -21.70 9.09
N ASP A 200 6.63 -22.80 8.59
CA ASP A 200 5.90 -23.87 7.90
C ASP A 200 5.16 -24.83 8.88
N ASP A 201 4.49 -25.85 8.34
CA ASP A 201 3.76 -26.88 9.09
C ASP A 201 4.67 -27.75 9.99
N GLN A 202 6.00 -27.65 9.79
CA GLN A 202 7.04 -28.37 10.52
C GLN A 202 7.71 -27.45 11.55
N GLY A 203 7.28 -26.19 11.68
CA GLY A 203 7.83 -25.18 12.58
C GLY A 203 9.15 -24.57 12.11
N ARG A 204 9.46 -24.63 10.80
CA ARG A 204 10.72 -24.16 10.21
C ARG A 204 10.54 -22.83 9.46
N PRO A 205 11.56 -21.97 9.37
CA PRO A 205 11.52 -20.74 8.58
C PRO A 205 11.05 -20.95 7.13
N VAL A 206 10.05 -20.18 6.70
CA VAL A 206 9.62 -20.12 5.29
C VAL A 206 10.61 -19.29 4.48
N ALA A 207 11.10 -19.86 3.37
CA ALA A 207 12.01 -19.23 2.42
C ALA A 207 11.40 -18.02 1.69
#